data_AF-A0A964FS31-F1
#
_entry.id   AF-A0A964FS31-F1
#
_cell.length_a   1.000
_cell.length_b   1.000
_cell.length_c   1.000
_cell.angle_alpha   90.00
_cell.angle_beta   90.00
_cell.angle_gamma   90.00
#
_symmetry.space_group_name_H-M   'P 1'
#
loop_
_entity.id
_entity.type
_entity.pdbx_description
1 polymer ?
#
loop_
_entity_poly.entity_id
_entity_poly.type
_entity_poly.pdbx_seq_one_letter_code
_entity_poly.pdbx_strand_id
1 'polypeptide(L)'
;MPEEWSEPPAYSGRGRPRKHGQKMRLNDPTTWLQADTVIEIDEHPDLGQVRVTQWLDLHFYRAPGQRVNLILVARMKLMSNGQPFPPLWLAWVGERTLPLETVWFKYLRRFGVDHWYRFAKQRLHWTLPNLRTPEQSERWSDLTHIPQMWVGFFYQL
;
A
#
# COMPACT_ATOMS: atom_id res chain seq x y z
N MET A 1 -11.13 -1.59 -13.64
CA MET A 1 -10.44 -1.18 -12.40
C MET A 1 -11.46 -1.08 -11.28
N PRO A 2 -11.05 -1.23 -10.01
CA PRO A 2 -11.96 -1.08 -8.88
C PRO A 2 -12.59 0.31 -8.88
N GLU A 3 -13.85 0.37 -8.44
CA GLU A 3 -14.61 1.61 -8.31
C GLU A 3 -15.13 1.67 -6.87
N GLU A 4 -14.84 2.77 -6.20
CA GLU A 4 -15.17 3.03 -4.82
C GLU A 4 -16.31 4.05 -4.75
N TRP A 5 -17.19 3.86 -3.78
CA TRP A 5 -18.39 4.66 -3.62
C TRP A 5 -18.40 5.27 -2.22
N SER A 6 -18.85 6.53 -2.12
CA SER A 6 -19.11 7.17 -0.83
C SER A 6 -20.44 6.69 -0.23
N GLU A 7 -20.67 7.05 1.02
CA GLU A 7 -22.00 6.91 1.63
C GLU A 7 -23.07 7.71 0.84
N PRO A 8 -24.29 7.16 0.71
CA PRO A 8 -25.39 7.83 0.03
C PRO A 8 -25.87 9.06 0.81
N PRO A 9 -26.41 10.09 0.14
CA PRO A 9 -27.04 11.22 0.81
C PRO A 9 -28.27 10.80 1.62
N ALA A 10 -28.65 11.65 2.59
CA ALA A 10 -29.81 11.42 3.44
C ALA A 10 -31.06 11.04 2.63
N TYR A 11 -31.79 10.04 3.13
CA TYR A 11 -32.93 9.48 2.40
C TYR A 11 -34.08 10.49 2.34
N SER A 12 -34.53 10.81 1.12
CA SER A 12 -35.59 11.79 0.87
C SER A 12 -37.02 11.26 1.06
N GLY A 13 -37.20 10.03 1.55
CA GLY A 13 -38.53 9.46 1.81
C GLY A 13 -39.21 8.81 0.61
N ARG A 14 -38.65 8.90 -0.60
CA ARG A 14 -39.25 8.34 -1.83
C ARG A 14 -38.49 7.10 -2.34
N GLY A 15 -39.20 5.97 -2.42
CA GLY A 15 -38.73 4.74 -3.05
C GLY A 15 -37.82 3.87 -2.16
N ARG A 16 -36.83 3.20 -2.77
CA ARG A 16 -35.82 2.45 -2.00
C ARG A 16 -34.67 3.40 -1.64
N PRO A 17 -34.20 3.42 -0.38
CA PRO A 17 -33.00 4.18 -0.02
C PRO A 17 -31.82 3.84 -0.92
N ARG A 18 -31.10 4.88 -1.36
CA ARG A 18 -29.87 4.72 -2.15
C ARG A 18 -28.82 4.00 -1.31
N LYS A 19 -28.06 3.10 -1.94
CA LYS A 19 -26.97 2.34 -1.28
C LYS A 19 -25.58 2.93 -1.51
N HIS A 20 -25.46 3.83 -2.49
CA HIS A 20 -24.18 4.39 -2.94
C HIS A 20 -24.35 5.89 -3.17
N GLY A 21 -23.35 6.66 -2.78
CA GLY A 21 -23.23 8.09 -3.05
C GLY A 21 -22.46 8.36 -4.34
N GLN A 22 -21.46 9.23 -4.26
CA GLN A 22 -20.63 9.61 -5.39
C GLN A 22 -19.60 8.52 -5.69
N LYS A 23 -19.33 8.34 -6.99
CA LYS A 23 -18.40 7.35 -7.52
C LYS A 23 -17.02 7.97 -7.67
N MET A 24 -16.00 7.28 -7.16
CA MET A 24 -14.60 7.65 -7.32
C MET A 24 -13.88 6.61 -8.18
N ARG A 25 -13.07 7.06 -9.14
CA ARG A 25 -12.21 6.21 -9.97
C ARG A 25 -10.74 6.57 -9.71
N LEU A 26 -9.93 5.58 -9.34
CA LEU A 26 -8.51 5.77 -9.04
C LEU A 26 -7.70 6.33 -10.23
N ASN A 27 -8.13 6.04 -11.45
CA ASN A 27 -7.44 6.46 -12.67
C ASN A 27 -7.96 7.78 -13.27
N ASP A 28 -8.97 8.40 -12.67
CA ASP A 28 -9.57 9.65 -13.15
C ASP A 28 -9.67 10.68 -12.01
N PRO A 29 -8.69 11.60 -11.90
CA PRO A 29 -8.65 12.62 -10.86
C PRO A 29 -9.88 13.53 -10.82
N THR A 30 -10.61 13.68 -11.93
CA THR A 30 -11.81 14.51 -11.98
C THR A 30 -12.98 13.90 -11.19
N THR A 31 -12.91 12.61 -10.90
CA THR A 31 -13.92 11.87 -10.12
C THR A 31 -13.60 11.81 -8.63
N TRP A 32 -12.45 12.34 -8.20
CA TRP A 32 -12.02 12.25 -6.81
C TRP A 32 -12.88 13.12 -5.91
N LEU A 33 -13.27 12.53 -4.78
CA LEU A 33 -13.99 13.23 -3.73
C LEU A 33 -13.06 14.22 -3.04
N GLN A 34 -13.64 15.13 -2.28
CA GLN A 34 -12.87 15.93 -1.33
C GLN A 34 -12.12 14.99 -0.39
N ALA A 35 -10.81 15.20 -0.26
CA ALA A 35 -9.98 14.42 0.65
C ALA A 35 -10.31 14.76 2.10
N ASP A 36 -10.40 13.74 2.95
CA ASP A 36 -10.59 13.91 4.39
C ASP A 36 -9.31 14.38 5.07
N THR A 37 -8.16 13.92 4.58
CA THR A 37 -6.86 14.28 5.14
C THR A 37 -5.82 14.33 4.03
N VAL A 38 -4.99 15.36 4.08
CA VAL A 38 -3.83 15.52 3.21
C VAL A 38 -2.65 15.87 4.10
N ILE A 39 -1.55 15.13 3.94
CA ILE A 39 -0.28 15.45 4.58
C ILE A 39 0.79 15.61 3.49
N GLU A 40 1.69 16.55 3.71
CA GLU A 40 2.88 16.76 2.91
C GLU A 40 4.10 16.51 3.80
N ILE A 41 5.00 15.66 3.33
CA ILE A 41 6.17 15.21 4.07
C ILE A 41 7.37 15.66 3.26
N ASP A 42 8.09 16.66 3.78
CA ASP A 42 9.17 17.34 3.04
C ASP A 42 10.54 16.64 3.19
N GLU A 43 10.70 15.76 4.17
CA GLU A 43 12.03 15.36 4.67
C GLU A 43 12.38 13.87 4.51
N HIS A 44 11.83 13.15 3.52
CA HIS A 44 12.26 11.76 3.34
C HIS A 44 13.61 11.68 2.59
N PRO A 45 14.70 11.13 3.18
CA PRO A 45 16.05 11.16 2.59
C PRO A 45 16.13 10.61 1.17
N ASP A 46 15.46 9.48 0.91
CA ASP A 46 15.52 8.80 -0.40
C ASP A 46 14.37 9.18 -1.35
N LEU A 47 13.24 9.64 -0.82
CA LEU A 47 11.99 9.82 -1.57
C LEU A 47 11.71 11.28 -1.91
N GLY A 48 12.37 12.20 -1.20
CA GLY A 48 12.11 13.63 -1.28
C GLY A 48 10.73 13.97 -0.72
N GLN A 49 10.13 15.03 -1.26
CA GLN A 49 8.81 15.49 -0.88
C GLN A 49 7.72 14.51 -1.36
N VAL A 50 6.89 14.05 -0.42
CA VAL A 50 5.79 13.10 -0.66
C VAL A 50 4.50 13.69 -0.15
N ARG A 51 3.45 13.65 -0.97
CA ARG A 51 2.09 14.00 -0.57
C ARG A 51 1.28 12.72 -0.38
N VAL A 52 0.66 12.60 0.78
CA VAL A 52 -0.23 11.48 1.12
C VAL A 52 -1.63 12.01 1.33
N THR A 53 -2.58 11.50 0.55
CA THR A 53 -3.98 11.92 0.54
C THR A 53 -4.85 10.74 0.97
N GLN A 54 -5.84 10.97 1.82
CA GLN A 54 -6.72 9.94 2.33
C GLN A 54 -8.20 10.28 2.11
N TRP A 55 -8.97 9.24 1.79
CA TRP A 55 -10.43 9.23 1.78
C TRP A 55 -10.93 8.13 2.72
N LEU A 56 -11.87 8.47 3.59
CA LEU A 56 -12.44 7.59 4.62
C LEU A 56 -13.83 7.08 4.20
N ASP A 57 -14.25 5.98 4.84
CA ASP A 57 -15.61 5.44 4.77
C ASP A 57 -16.12 5.19 3.33
N LEU A 58 -15.22 4.77 2.44
CA LEU A 58 -15.58 4.30 1.10
C LEU A 58 -15.97 2.83 1.13
N HIS A 59 -16.70 2.37 0.12
CA HIS A 59 -17.03 0.96 -0.04
C HIS A 59 -17.05 0.52 -1.50
N PHE A 60 -16.87 -0.78 -1.70
CA PHE A 60 -17.05 -1.39 -3.02
C PHE A 60 -18.53 -1.54 -3.35
N TYR A 61 -18.87 -1.42 -4.64
CA TYR A 61 -20.24 -1.59 -5.12
C TYR A 61 -20.90 -2.91 -4.64
N ARG A 62 -20.14 -4.02 -4.70
CA ARG A 62 -20.63 -5.36 -4.32
C ARG A 62 -20.60 -5.62 -2.81
N ALA A 63 -19.94 -4.76 -2.02
CA ALA A 63 -19.77 -4.95 -0.58
C ALA A 63 -20.00 -3.62 0.16
N PRO A 64 -21.23 -3.08 0.16
CA PRO A 64 -21.54 -1.79 0.79
C PRO A 64 -21.42 -1.78 2.31
N GLY A 65 -21.40 -2.95 2.95
CA GLY A 65 -21.15 -3.06 4.40
C GLY A 65 -19.66 -3.06 4.76
N GLN A 66 -18.77 -3.22 3.78
CA GLN A 66 -17.33 -3.26 4.03
C GLN A 66 -16.74 -1.89 3.75
N ARG A 67 -16.43 -1.16 4.83
CA ARG A 67 -15.74 0.11 4.77
C ARG A 67 -14.25 -0.09 4.45
N VAL A 68 -13.74 0.80 3.62
CA VAL A 68 -12.37 0.85 3.15
C VAL A 68 -11.94 2.31 3.16
N ASN A 69 -10.75 2.55 3.68
CA ASN A 69 -10.10 3.85 3.53
C ASN A 69 -9.10 3.76 2.40
N LEU A 70 -9.15 4.72 1.49
CA LEU A 70 -8.23 4.78 0.37
C LEU A 70 -7.15 5.82 0.66
N ILE A 71 -5.90 5.46 0.39
CA ILE A 71 -4.74 6.31 0.60
C ILE A 71 -3.96 6.38 -0.71
N LEU A 72 -3.73 7.58 -1.20
CA LEU A 72 -2.90 7.89 -2.35
C LEU A 72 -1.58 8.46 -1.87
N VAL A 73 -0.48 7.87 -2.29
CA VAL A 73 0.88 8.39 -2.09
C VAL A 73 1.41 8.87 -3.44
N ALA A 74 1.68 10.16 -3.53
CA ALA A 74 2.30 10.79 -4.70
C ALA A 74 3.65 11.40 -4.32
N ARG A 75 4.69 11.10 -5.12
CA ARG A 75 5.98 11.78 -4.97
C ARG A 75 5.95 13.07 -5.78
N MET A 76 6.39 14.17 -5.17
CA MET A 76 6.43 15.47 -5.82
C MET A 76 7.68 15.64 -6.68
N LYS A 77 8.76 14.95 -6.33
CA LYS A 77 9.99 14.93 -7.13
C LYS A 77 9.79 14.16 -8.43
N LEU A 78 10.28 14.70 -9.55
CA LEU A 78 10.30 14.03 -10.84
C LEU A 78 11.43 12.99 -10.92
N MET A 79 11.23 11.99 -11.76
CA MET A 79 12.26 11.04 -12.15
C MET A 79 13.37 11.75 -12.96
N SER A 80 14.52 11.08 -13.13
CA SER A 80 15.65 11.63 -13.90
C SER A 80 15.30 11.95 -15.35
N ASN A 81 14.27 11.29 -15.91
CA ASN A 81 13.73 11.54 -17.25
C ASN A 81 12.66 12.66 -17.28
N GLY A 82 12.44 13.37 -16.18
CA GLY A 82 11.45 14.45 -16.06
C GLY A 82 10.00 13.99 -15.90
N GLN A 83 9.72 12.69 -15.84
CA GLN A 83 8.35 12.19 -15.64
C GLN A 83 8.02 12.04 -14.14
N PRO A 84 6.75 12.22 -13.73
CA PRO A 84 6.33 11.97 -12.36
C PRO A 84 6.39 10.47 -12.05
N PHE A 85 6.70 10.13 -10.81
CA PHE A 85 6.61 8.73 -10.37
C PHE A 85 5.15 8.25 -10.44
N PRO A 86 4.91 6.97 -10.81
CA PRO A 86 3.57 6.42 -10.76
C PRO A 86 3.03 6.49 -9.32
N PRO A 87 1.77 6.93 -9.14
CA PRO A 87 1.17 7.03 -7.82
C PRO A 87 0.99 5.64 -7.20
N LEU A 88 1.15 5.57 -5.89
CA LEU A 88 0.90 4.36 -5.12
C LEU A 88 -0.45 4.46 -4.42
N TRP A 89 -1.32 3.51 -4.70
CA TRP A 89 -2.62 3.37 -4.05
C TRP A 89 -2.57 2.30 -2.96
N LEU A 90 -3.06 2.64 -1.78
CA LEU A 90 -3.18 1.76 -0.63
C LEU A 90 -4.64 1.71 -0.19
N ALA A 91 -5.15 0.51 0.04
CA ALA A 91 -6.45 0.30 0.67
C ALA A 91 -6.22 -0.17 2.10
N TRP A 92 -6.80 0.55 3.06
CA TRP A 92 -6.81 0.17 4.46
C TRP A 92 -8.20 -0.37 4.83
N VAL A 93 -8.20 -1.60 5.36
CA VAL A 93 -9.41 -2.26 5.85
C VAL A 93 -9.13 -2.68 7.29
N GLY A 94 -9.89 -2.12 8.23
CA GLY A 94 -9.73 -2.44 9.65
C GLY A 94 -10.68 -1.60 10.51
N GLU A 95 -10.98 -2.09 11.71
CA GLU A 95 -11.89 -1.42 12.65
C GLU A 95 -11.33 -0.10 13.18
N ARG A 96 -9.99 0.01 13.28
CA ARG A 96 -9.31 1.22 13.73
C ARG A 96 -8.63 1.88 12.55
N THR A 97 -8.85 3.19 12.42
CA THR A 97 -8.10 4.04 11.52
C THR A 97 -6.83 4.49 12.22
N LEU A 98 -5.69 4.28 11.59
CA LEU A 98 -4.41 4.79 12.07
C LEU A 98 -4.21 6.21 11.52
N PRO A 99 -3.49 7.09 12.24
CA PRO A 99 -3.06 8.37 11.69
C PRO A 99 -2.27 8.18 10.39
N LEU A 100 -2.52 9.03 9.40
CA LEU A 100 -2.00 8.88 8.04
C LEU A 100 -0.46 8.82 8.00
N GLU A 101 0.21 9.65 8.82
CA GLU A 101 1.66 9.62 9.00
C GLU A 101 2.16 8.25 9.46
N THR A 102 1.47 7.64 10.42
CA THR A 102 1.83 6.32 10.94
C THR A 102 1.66 5.24 9.88
N VAL A 103 0.58 5.31 9.08
CA VAL A 103 0.37 4.37 7.97
C VAL A 103 1.52 4.49 6.97
N TRP A 104 1.89 5.71 6.61
CA TRP A 104 3.00 5.97 5.70
C TRP A 104 4.33 5.40 6.21
N PHE A 105 4.74 5.74 7.43
CA PHE A 105 6.00 5.27 8.00
C PHE A 105 6.04 3.74 8.17
N LYS A 106 4.91 3.12 8.53
CA LYS A 106 4.82 1.66 8.59
C LYS A 106 4.88 1.03 7.20
N TYR A 107 4.25 1.65 6.20
CA TYR A 107 4.27 1.17 4.84
C TYR A 107 5.68 1.15 4.25
N LEU A 108 6.54 2.13 4.59
CA LEU A 108 7.93 2.15 4.13
C LEU A 108 8.72 0.89 4.48
N ARG A 109 8.39 0.22 5.60
CA ARG A 109 9.02 -1.05 5.99
C ARG A 109 8.76 -2.18 4.99
N ARG A 110 7.66 -2.10 4.23
CA ARG A 110 7.33 -3.08 3.17
C ARG A 110 8.42 -3.15 2.11
N PHE A 111 9.03 -2.02 1.76
CA PHE A 111 10.09 -1.98 0.76
C PHE A 111 11.28 -2.85 1.19
N GLY A 112 11.70 -2.77 2.46
CA GLY A 112 12.76 -3.61 3.00
C GLY A 112 12.43 -5.10 2.92
N VAL A 113 11.18 -5.47 3.24
CA VAL A 113 10.69 -6.86 3.15
C VAL A 113 10.69 -7.35 1.69
N ASP A 114 10.18 -6.55 0.75
CA ASP A 114 10.15 -6.92 -0.66
C ASP A 114 11.56 -7.06 -1.27
N HIS A 115 12.50 -6.20 -0.86
CA HIS A 115 13.91 -6.29 -1.28
C HIS A 115 14.58 -7.52 -0.71
N TRP A 116 14.30 -7.85 0.55
CA TRP A 116 14.75 -9.10 1.14
C TRP A 116 14.24 -10.32 0.36
N TYR A 117 12.94 -10.37 0.06
CA TYR A 117 12.35 -11.45 -0.72
C TYR A 117 13.01 -11.61 -2.11
N ARG A 118 13.29 -10.49 -2.79
CA ARG A 118 14.01 -10.50 -4.08
C ARG A 118 15.43 -11.00 -3.92
N PHE A 119 16.17 -10.50 -2.92
CA PHE A 119 17.53 -10.93 -2.63
C PHE A 119 17.61 -12.43 -2.28
N ALA A 120 16.71 -12.92 -1.43
CA ALA A 120 16.65 -14.33 -1.06
C ALA A 120 16.42 -15.23 -2.27
N LYS A 121 15.48 -14.87 -3.15
CA LYS A 121 15.20 -15.65 -4.37
C LYS A 121 16.33 -15.58 -5.39
N GLN A 122 16.87 -14.39 -5.64
CA GLN A 122 17.83 -14.17 -6.74
C GLN A 122 19.27 -14.51 -6.36
N ARG A 123 19.68 -14.18 -5.13
CA ARG A 123 21.08 -14.25 -4.71
C ARG A 123 21.37 -15.39 -3.74
N LEU A 124 20.41 -15.71 -2.87
CA LEU A 124 20.49 -16.88 -1.97
C LEU A 124 19.88 -18.13 -2.59
N HIS A 125 19.38 -18.04 -3.83
CA HIS A 125 18.79 -19.15 -4.59
C HIS A 125 17.69 -19.88 -3.80
N TRP A 126 16.95 -19.16 -2.96
CA TRP A 126 15.98 -19.75 -2.04
C TRP A 126 14.93 -20.64 -2.74
N THR A 127 14.56 -20.30 -3.98
CA THR A 127 13.59 -21.07 -4.78
C THR A 127 14.20 -22.01 -5.81
N LEU A 128 15.53 -22.16 -5.84
CA LEU A 128 16.23 -22.96 -6.84
C LEU A 128 16.19 -24.48 -6.57
N PRO A 129 16.32 -25.00 -5.33
CA PRO A 129 16.36 -26.45 -5.15
C PRO A 129 14.97 -27.08 -5.29
N ASN A 130 14.89 -28.14 -6.08
CA ASN A 130 13.68 -28.93 -6.26
C ASN A 130 13.61 -30.03 -5.20
N LEU A 131 13.19 -29.65 -3.99
CA LEU A 131 13.13 -30.53 -2.82
C LEU A 131 11.83 -31.35 -2.86
N ARG A 132 11.91 -32.62 -2.46
CA ARG A 132 10.81 -33.59 -2.67
C ARG A 132 9.82 -33.64 -1.50
N THR A 133 10.17 -33.05 -0.37
CA THR A 133 9.37 -33.09 0.87
C THR A 133 9.27 -31.70 1.52
N PRO A 134 8.17 -31.41 2.25
CA PRO A 134 8.02 -30.17 2.99
C PRO A 134 9.15 -29.94 4.01
N GLU A 135 9.58 -30.98 4.72
CA GLU A 135 10.60 -30.89 5.78
C GLU A 135 11.97 -30.52 5.20
N GLN A 136 12.29 -30.98 3.99
CA GLN A 136 13.50 -30.54 3.28
C GLN A 136 13.43 -29.07 2.91
N SER A 137 12.26 -28.59 2.48
CA SER A 137 12.03 -27.19 2.10
C SER A 137 12.13 -26.23 3.28
N GLU A 138 11.66 -26.66 4.45
CA GLU A 138 11.82 -25.94 5.71
C GLU A 138 13.30 -25.83 6.10
N ARG A 139 14.03 -26.95 6.13
CA ARG A 139 15.49 -26.95 6.44
C ARG A 139 16.30 -26.10 5.46
N TRP A 140 15.94 -26.09 4.18
CA TRP A 140 16.56 -25.22 3.19
C TRP A 140 16.24 -23.74 3.46
N SER A 141 15.02 -23.44 3.88
CA SER A 141 14.64 -22.10 4.31
C SER A 141 15.47 -21.67 5.52
N ASP A 142 15.64 -22.52 6.52
CA ASP A 142 16.50 -22.24 7.68
C ASP A 142 17.94 -21.93 7.25
N LEU A 143 18.54 -22.76 6.38
CA LEU A 143 19.90 -22.56 5.88
C LEU A 143 20.07 -21.27 5.08
N THR A 144 19.08 -20.89 4.28
CA THR A 144 19.11 -19.64 3.49
C THR A 144 18.90 -18.40 4.34
N HIS A 145 18.26 -18.52 5.51
CA HIS A 145 18.15 -17.42 6.48
C HIS A 145 19.42 -17.24 7.33
N ILE A 146 20.27 -18.25 7.51
CA ILE A 146 21.52 -18.10 8.31
C ILE A 146 22.48 -17.01 7.77
N PRO A 147 22.75 -16.88 6.45
CA PRO A 147 23.54 -15.79 5.89
C PRO A 147 23.02 -14.38 6.26
N GLN A 148 21.73 -14.23 6.55
CA GLN A 148 21.13 -12.96 7.00
C GLN A 148 21.82 -12.40 8.24
N MET A 149 22.21 -13.27 9.19
CA MET A 149 22.87 -12.83 10.43
C MET A 149 24.26 -12.25 10.17
N TRP A 150 24.95 -12.68 9.11
CA TRP A 150 26.31 -12.25 8.80
C TRP A 150 26.35 -11.01 7.89
N VAL A 151 25.42 -10.88 6.94
CA VAL A 151 25.37 -9.71 6.03
C VAL A 151 25.05 -8.40 6.76
N GLY A 152 24.27 -8.44 7.84
CA GLY A 152 24.04 -7.28 8.70
C GLY A 152 25.29 -6.76 9.43
N PHE A 153 26.28 -7.63 9.65
CA PHE A 153 27.53 -7.30 10.35
C PHE A 153 28.58 -6.65 9.44
N PHE A 154 28.55 -6.91 8.13
CA PHE A 154 29.53 -6.38 7.18
C PHE A 154 29.23 -4.98 6.63
N TYR A 155 28.02 -4.45 6.86
CA TYR A 155 27.62 -3.09 6.44
C TYR A 155 27.70 -2.04 7.56
N GLN A 156 28.23 -2.40 8.74
CA GLN A 156 28.43 -1.51 9.90
C GLN A 156 29.90 -1.34 10.31
N LEU A 157 30.85 -1.68 9.42
CA LEU A 157 32.28 -1.37 9.50
C LEU A 157 32.72 -0.60 8.26
#